data_AF-A0A2T2V3X6-F1
#
_entry.id   AF-A0A2T2V3X6-F1
#
_cell.length_a   1.000
_cell.length_b   1.000
_cell.length_c   1.000
_cell.angle_alpha   90.00
_cell.angle_beta   90.00
_cell.angle_gamma   90.00
#
_symmetry.space_group_name_H-M   'P 1'
#
loop_
_entity.id
_entity.type
_entity.pdbx_description
1 polymer ?
#
loop_
_entity_poly.entity_id
_entity_poly.type
_entity_poly.pdbx_seq_one_letter_code
_entity_poly.pdbx_strand_id
1 'polypeptide(L)'
;MARLAVDAYQRVLEREPENHDVRTHLAVAYTETNRPMRGISELKRVLNEAPDHAGARFNYGLMQMMVSRYATAIEQFERVREVASADSEYYQRAGALIERINQETDGNPEDAPMPGQDGSGGGSAPGSPPSAGTTGS
;
A
#
# COMPACT_ATOMS: atom_id res chain seq x y z
N MET A 1 11.04 -19.24 -1.73
CA MET A 1 12.13 -18.56 -1.00
C MET A 1 11.59 -17.56 0.03
N ALA A 2 10.64 -16.70 -0.32
CA ALA A 2 10.05 -15.70 0.60
C ALA A 2 9.60 -16.21 1.98
N ARG A 3 8.95 -17.39 2.05
CA ARG A 3 8.53 -17.97 3.34
C ARG A 3 9.71 -18.32 4.26
N LEU A 4 10.82 -18.81 3.70
CA LEU A 4 12.04 -19.09 4.47
C LEU A 4 12.69 -17.80 4.97
N ALA A 5 12.61 -16.71 4.19
CA ALA A 5 13.09 -15.41 4.60
C ALA A 5 12.26 -14.85 5.77
N VAL A 6 10.92 -14.96 5.70
CA VAL A 6 10.02 -14.61 6.82
C VAL A 6 10.41 -15.36 8.10
N ASP A 7 10.55 -16.69 8.03
CA ASP A 7 10.91 -17.50 9.19
C ASP A 7 12.31 -17.14 9.74
N ALA A 8 13.27 -16.85 8.86
CA ALA A 8 14.62 -16.45 9.26
C ALA A 8 14.63 -15.09 9.96
N TYR A 9 13.96 -14.08 9.40
CA TYR A 9 13.90 -12.76 10.01
C TYR A 9 13.15 -12.77 11.34
N GLN A 10 12.08 -13.56 11.48
CA GLN A 10 11.37 -13.72 12.75
C GLN A 10 12.29 -14.24 13.86
N ARG A 11 13.13 -15.25 13.57
CA ARG A 11 14.12 -15.77 14.56
C ARG A 11 15.17 -14.74 14.95
N VAL A 12 15.55 -13.84 14.05
CA VAL A 12 16.45 -12.74 14.39
C VAL A 12 15.75 -11.76 15.33
N LEU A 13 14.50 -11.41 15.04
CA LEU A 13 13.70 -10.50 15.88
C LEU A 13 13.34 -11.08 17.26
N GLU A 14 13.34 -12.40 17.43
CA GLU A 14 13.24 -13.03 18.76
C GLU A 14 14.43 -12.68 19.67
N ARG A 15 15.60 -12.41 19.08
CA ARG A 15 16.82 -12.04 19.81
C ARG A 15 17.05 -10.53 19.81
N GLU A 16 16.67 -9.86 18.73
CA GLU A 16 16.89 -8.44 18.49
C GLU A 16 15.55 -7.76 18.14
N PRO A 17 14.64 -7.58 19.11
CA PRO A 17 13.30 -7.07 18.84
C PRO A 17 13.28 -5.64 18.28
N GLU A 18 14.32 -4.86 18.57
CA GLU A 18 14.50 -3.46 18.16
C GLU A 18 15.28 -3.32 16.85
N ASN A 19 15.62 -4.43 16.17
CA ASN A 19 16.31 -4.36 14.88
C ASN A 19 15.35 -3.94 13.76
N HIS A 20 15.26 -2.62 13.55
CA HIS A 20 14.37 -1.99 12.58
C HIS A 20 14.68 -2.37 11.13
N ASP A 21 15.95 -2.55 10.78
CA ASP A 21 16.36 -2.99 9.44
C ASP A 21 15.84 -4.40 9.15
N VAL A 22 16.00 -5.33 10.09
CA VAL A 22 15.49 -6.70 9.96
C VAL A 22 13.96 -6.71 9.91
N ARG A 23 13.29 -5.89 10.73
CA ARG A 23 11.83 -5.75 10.68
C ARG A 23 11.35 -5.18 9.35
N THR A 24 12.12 -4.27 8.74
CA THR A 24 11.88 -3.74 7.40
C THR A 24 12.04 -4.83 6.33
N HIS A 25 13.10 -5.65 6.39
CA HIS A 25 13.28 -6.77 5.47
C HIS A 25 12.20 -7.85 5.64
N LEU A 26 11.75 -8.13 6.87
CA LEU A 26 10.61 -8.99 7.14
C LEU A 26 9.34 -8.47 6.45
N ALA A 27 9.13 -7.16 6.50
CA ALA A 27 7.99 -6.54 5.84
C ALA A 27 8.04 -6.71 4.32
N VAL A 28 9.21 -6.53 3.71
CA VAL A 28 9.43 -6.80 2.28
C VAL A 28 9.19 -8.28 1.96
N ALA A 29 9.69 -9.21 2.78
CA ALA A 29 9.43 -10.64 2.57
C ALA A 29 7.92 -10.99 2.64
N TYR A 30 7.12 -10.27 3.43
CA TYR A 30 5.67 -10.46 3.44
C TYR A 30 4.99 -10.08 2.12
N THR A 31 5.52 -9.11 1.35
CA THR A 31 4.95 -8.74 0.05
C THR A 31 5.11 -9.87 -0.96
N GLU A 32 6.28 -10.51 -0.98
CA GLU A 32 6.58 -11.66 -1.83
C GLU A 32 5.73 -12.90 -1.50
N THR A 33 5.14 -12.94 -0.30
CA THR A 33 4.19 -14.01 0.10
C THR A 33 2.72 -13.64 -0.14
N ASN A 34 2.45 -12.57 -0.90
CA ASN A 34 1.11 -12.04 -1.14
C ASN A 34 0.36 -11.70 0.17
N ARG A 35 1.08 -11.08 1.12
CA ARG A 35 0.58 -10.62 2.43
C ARG A 35 0.98 -9.15 2.71
N PRO A 36 0.67 -8.20 1.81
CA PRO A 36 1.09 -6.81 1.95
C PRO A 36 0.63 -6.15 3.27
N MET A 37 -0.56 -6.51 3.76
CA MET A 37 -1.08 -6.00 5.04
C MET A 37 -0.21 -6.35 6.26
N ARG A 38 0.46 -7.51 6.25
CA ARG A 38 1.39 -7.87 7.33
C ARG A 38 2.66 -7.03 7.27
N GLY A 39 3.20 -6.82 6.06
CA GLY A 39 4.33 -5.93 5.85
C GLY A 39 4.03 -4.50 6.32
N ILE A 40 2.85 -3.97 5.94
CA ILE A 40 2.39 -2.66 6.40
C ILE A 40 2.38 -2.56 7.93
N SER A 41 1.88 -3.59 8.62
CA SER A 41 1.86 -3.61 10.09
C SER A 41 3.25 -3.58 10.71
N GLU A 42 4.21 -4.31 10.14
CA GLU A 42 5.60 -4.29 10.64
C GLU A 42 6.30 -2.97 10.37
N LEU A 43 6.09 -2.36 9.20
CA LEU A 43 6.67 -1.04 8.89
C LEU A 43 6.09 0.07 9.76
N LYS A 44 4.79 0.02 10.09
CA LYS A 44 4.20 0.97 11.03
C LYS A 44 4.87 0.90 12.40
N ARG A 45 5.27 -0.28 12.87
CA ARG A 45 6.02 -0.42 14.12
C ARG A 45 7.38 0.25 14.03
N VAL A 46 8.12 -0.02 12.93
CA VAL A 46 9.41 0.64 12.69
C VAL A 46 9.26 2.16 12.68
N LEU A 47 8.27 2.70 11.96
CA LEU A 47 8.08 4.15 11.82
C LEU A 47 7.57 4.84 13.09
N ASN A 48 6.93 4.11 14.00
CA ASN A 48 6.57 4.64 15.31
C ASN A 48 7.79 4.82 16.22
N GLU A 49 8.81 3.96 16.07
CA GLU A 49 10.02 3.98 16.90
C GLU A 49 11.15 4.78 16.24
N ALA A 50 11.26 4.72 14.91
CA ALA A 50 12.23 5.43 14.08
C ALA A 50 11.52 6.17 12.93
N PRO A 51 10.93 7.36 13.20
CA PRO A 51 10.19 8.12 12.19
C PRO A 51 11.00 8.52 10.96
N ASP A 52 12.31 8.69 11.11
CA ASP A 52 13.22 9.13 10.04
C ASP A 52 13.87 7.97 9.28
N HIS A 53 13.45 6.73 9.53
CA HIS A 53 13.97 5.56 8.84
C HIS A 53 13.53 5.52 7.37
N ALA A 54 14.37 6.11 6.49
CA ALA A 54 14.08 6.27 5.07
C ALA A 54 13.70 4.95 4.38
N GLY A 55 14.44 3.86 4.64
CA GLY A 55 14.15 2.55 4.07
C GLY A 55 12.79 1.96 4.47
N ALA A 56 12.43 2.05 5.76
CA ALA A 56 11.13 1.59 6.24
C ALA A 56 9.99 2.42 5.64
N ARG A 57 10.17 3.75 5.57
CA ARG A 57 9.18 4.68 5.02
C ARG A 57 8.98 4.48 3.52
N PHE A 58 10.07 4.29 2.78
CA PHE A 58 10.03 3.98 1.36
C PHE A 58 9.30 2.66 1.08
N ASN A 59 9.63 1.60 1.81
CA ASN A 59 8.93 0.32 1.70
C ASN A 59 7.46 0.44 2.10
N TYR A 60 7.11 1.36 3.01
CA TYR A 60 5.73 1.58 3.40
C TYR A 60 4.94 2.21 2.24
N GLY A 61 5.50 3.21 1.57
CA GLY A 61 4.94 3.78 0.33
C GLY A 61 4.73 2.72 -0.75
N LEU A 62 5.73 1.86 -1.01
CA LEU A 62 5.61 0.76 -1.97
C LEU A 62 4.45 -0.20 -1.61
N MET A 63 4.31 -0.56 -0.35
CA MET A 63 3.23 -1.44 0.08
C MET A 63 1.85 -0.78 -0.05
N GLN A 64 1.77 0.54 0.14
CA GLN A 64 0.54 1.29 -0.08
C GLN A 64 0.15 1.30 -1.56
N MET A 65 1.11 1.42 -2.49
CA MET A 65 0.84 1.26 -3.93
C MET A 65 0.26 -0.12 -4.25
N MET A 66 0.79 -1.20 -3.66
CA MET A 66 0.28 -2.55 -3.91
C MET A 66 -1.16 -2.77 -3.45
N VAL A 67 -1.61 -2.00 -2.45
CA VAL A 67 -3.01 -1.99 -2.00
C VAL A 67 -3.78 -0.80 -2.56
N SER A 68 -3.26 -0.19 -3.64
CA SER A 68 -3.82 0.94 -4.38
C SER A 68 -4.15 2.17 -3.53
N ARG A 69 -3.44 2.37 -2.43
CA ARG A 69 -3.55 3.58 -1.59
C ARG A 69 -2.54 4.61 -2.04
N TYR A 70 -2.73 5.11 -3.26
CA TYR A 70 -1.78 5.97 -3.94
C TYR A 70 -1.55 7.32 -3.24
N ALA A 71 -2.60 7.94 -2.71
CA ALA A 71 -2.46 9.17 -1.93
C ALA A 71 -1.53 8.99 -0.72
N THR A 72 -1.74 7.91 0.05
CA THR A 72 -0.84 7.58 1.16
C THR A 72 0.57 7.24 0.67
N ALA A 73 0.70 6.55 -0.46
CA ALA A 73 2.01 6.22 -1.02
C ALA A 73 2.81 7.48 -1.36
N ILE A 74 2.20 8.46 -2.04
CA ILE A 74 2.81 9.76 -2.35
C ILE A 74 3.28 10.45 -1.07
N GLU A 75 2.40 10.58 -0.07
CA GLU A 75 2.75 11.21 1.21
C GLU A 75 4.00 10.58 1.85
N GLN A 76 4.11 9.24 1.82
CA GLN A 76 5.28 8.57 2.36
C GLN A 76 6.54 8.82 1.52
N PHE A 77 6.44 8.84 0.19
CA PHE A 77 7.57 9.14 -0.69
C PHE A 77 8.03 10.59 -0.58
N GLU A 78 7.12 11.55 -0.42
CA GLU A 78 7.47 12.95 -0.14
C GLU A 78 8.25 13.05 1.17
N ARG A 79 7.79 12.37 2.21
CA ARG A 79 8.48 12.37 3.50
C ARG A 79 9.82 11.62 3.46
N VAL A 80 10.01 10.65 2.57
CA VAL A 80 11.34 10.08 2.26
C VAL A 80 12.26 11.14 1.69
N ARG A 81 11.78 11.99 0.78
CA ARG A 81 12.57 13.08 0.16
C ARG A 81 12.93 14.21 1.13
N GLU A 82 12.18 14.34 2.23
CA GLU A 82 12.50 15.30 3.29
C GLU A 82 13.63 14.83 4.21
N VAL A 83 13.76 13.50 4.42
CA VAL A 83 14.77 12.94 5.34
C VAL A 83 16.02 12.42 4.62
N ALA A 84 15.91 11.99 3.36
CA ALA A 84 17.02 11.49 2.57
C ALA A 84 17.74 12.62 1.82
N SER A 85 19.06 12.50 1.66
CA SER A 85 19.82 13.42 0.79
C SER A 85 19.41 13.25 -0.67
N ALA A 86 19.52 14.32 -1.46
CA ALA A 86 19.18 14.30 -2.89
C ALA A 86 20.00 13.28 -3.71
N ASP A 87 21.22 12.96 -3.25
CA ASP A 87 22.11 11.96 -3.87
C ASP A 87 21.77 10.51 -3.46
N SER A 88 20.87 10.31 -2.50
CA SER A 88 20.46 8.98 -2.05
C SER A 88 19.56 8.30 -3.08
N GLU A 89 19.76 6.99 -3.26
CA GLU A 89 18.89 6.16 -4.09
C GLU A 89 17.42 6.27 -3.68
N TYR A 90 17.15 6.38 -2.37
CA TYR A 90 15.78 6.53 -1.85
C TYR A 90 15.12 7.83 -2.32
N TYR A 91 15.85 8.94 -2.37
CA TYR A 91 15.32 10.23 -2.82
C TYR A 91 14.95 10.16 -4.30
N GLN A 92 15.87 9.66 -5.13
CA GLN A 92 15.66 9.55 -6.58
C GLN A 92 14.49 8.62 -6.91
N ARG A 93 14.43 7.44 -6.26
CA ARG A 93 13.35 6.48 -6.46
C ARG A 93 12.00 6.99 -5.97
N ALA A 94 11.96 7.68 -4.83
CA ALA A 94 10.74 8.29 -4.33
C ALA A 94 10.18 9.31 -5.32
N GLY A 95 11.02 10.19 -5.87
CA GLY A 95 10.62 11.15 -6.91
C GLY A 95 10.02 10.47 -8.15
N ALA A 96 10.69 9.45 -8.68
CA ALA A 96 10.22 8.72 -9.86
C ALA A 96 8.88 8.00 -9.61
N LEU A 97 8.65 7.48 -8.40
CA LEU A 97 7.39 6.82 -8.05
C LEU A 97 6.24 7.82 -7.89
N ILE A 98 6.48 9.00 -7.33
CA ILE A 98 5.47 10.06 -7.24
C ILE A 98 5.03 10.48 -8.64
N GLU A 99 5.98 10.74 -9.55
CA GLU A 99 5.68 11.11 -10.94
C GLU A 99 4.87 10.02 -11.65
N ARG A 100 5.26 8.75 -11.47
CA ARG A 100 4.55 7.61 -12.03
C ARG A 100 3.11 7.52 -11.52
N ILE A 101 2.89 7.66 -10.22
CA ILE A 101 1.54 7.62 -9.65
C ILE A 101 0.69 8.76 -10.23
N ASN A 102 1.24 9.97 -10.30
CA ASN A 102 0.52 11.11 -10.86
C ASN A 102 0.17 10.89 -12.34
N GLN A 103 1.05 10.26 -13.12
CA GLN A 103 0.75 9.89 -14.51
C GLN A 103 -0.34 8.81 -14.62
N GLU A 104 -0.32 7.80 -13.75
CA GLU A 104 -1.30 6.70 -13.74
C GLU A 104 -2.69 7.15 -13.23
N THR A 105 -2.76 8.26 -12.50
CA THR A 105 -3.97 8.75 -11.83
C THR A 105 -4.51 10.08 -12.39
N ASP A 106 -4.02 10.51 -13.57
CA ASP A 106 -4.35 11.81 -14.19
C ASP A 106 -4.14 13.01 -13.24
N GLY A 107 -3.15 12.89 -12.35
CA GLY A 107 -2.86 13.87 -11.30
C GLY A 107 -3.81 13.84 -10.10
N ASN A 108 -4.81 12.96 -10.07
CA ASN A 108 -5.70 12.77 -8.94
C ASN A 108 -5.50 11.40 -8.27
N PRO A 109 -4.61 11.26 -7.27
CA PRO A 109 -4.31 9.98 -6.64
C PRO A 109 -5.51 9.33 -5.91
N GLU A 110 -6.63 10.05 -5.78
CA GLU A 110 -7.91 9.53 -5.30
C GLU A 110 -8.74 8.80 -6.39
N ASP A 111 -8.52 9.10 -7.67
CA ASP A 111 -9.26 8.50 -8.82
C ASP A 111 -8.66 7.19 -9.33
N ALA A 112 -7.58 6.72 -8.71
CA ALA A 112 -6.96 5.47 -9.10
C ALA A 112 -7.92 4.28 -8.93
N PRO A 113 -7.94 3.32 -9.85
CA PRO A 113 -8.84 2.18 -9.77
C PRO A 113 -8.63 1.41 -8.47
N MET A 114 -9.66 1.41 -7.62
CA MET A 114 -9.73 0.61 -6.40
C MET A 114 -9.53 -0.87 -6.75
N PRO A 115 -8.68 -1.62 -6.03
CA PRO A 115 -8.41 -3.01 -6.32
C PRO A 115 -9.65 -3.81 -5.90
N GLY A 116 -10.41 -4.28 -6.90
CA GLY A 116 -11.59 -5.12 -6.68
C GLY A 116 -12.90 -4.69 -7.34
N GLN A 117 -12.90 -3.82 -8.36
CA GLN A 117 -14.12 -3.58 -9.17
C GLN A 117 -14.12 -4.29 -10.54
N ASP A 118 -13.23 -5.25 -10.78
CA ASP A 118 -13.47 -6.25 -11.82
C ASP A 118 -13.97 -7.55 -11.20
N GLY A 119 -15.26 -7.80 -11.40
CA GLY A 119 -16.01 -8.88 -10.80
C GLY A 119 -17.50 -8.75 -11.05
N SER A 120 -17.89 -8.69 -12.32
CA SER A 120 -19.19 -9.21 -12.79
C SER A 120 -20.45 -8.66 -12.09
N GLY A 121 -20.88 -7.46 -12.47
CA GLY A 121 -22.22 -6.94 -12.15
C GLY A 121 -22.87 -6.38 -13.40
N GLY A 122 -23.18 -7.26 -14.36
CA GLY A 122 -23.89 -6.90 -15.58
C GLY A 122 -25.17 -6.15 -15.25
N GLY A 123 -25.38 -5.04 -15.97
CA GLY A 123 -26.61 -4.28 -15.91
C GLY A 123 -27.82 -5.16 -16.19
N SER A 124 -28.83 -5.04 -15.34
CA SER A 124 -30.24 -5.17 -15.68
C SER A 124 -31.04 -4.71 -14.46
N ALA A 125 -31.44 -3.45 -14.47
CA ALA A 125 -32.69 -3.09 -13.82
C ALA A 125 -33.83 -3.60 -14.71
N PRO A 126 -34.81 -4.32 -14.15
CA PRO A 126 -36.16 -4.19 -14.66
C PRO A 126 -37.09 -3.66 -13.56
N GLY A 127 -37.61 -2.47 -13.84
CA GLY A 127 -39.03 -2.13 -13.73
C GLY A 127 -39.73 -2.39 -12.40
N SER A 128 -40.02 -1.30 -11.69
CA SER A 128 -41.17 -1.23 -10.77
C SER A 128 -42.43 -1.80 -11.44
N PRO A 129 -43.23 -2.64 -10.76
CA PRO A 129 -44.54 -3.01 -11.28
C PRO A 129 -45.48 -1.78 -11.26
N PRO A 130 -46.35 -1.61 -12.26
CA PRO A 130 -47.30 -0.50 -12.30
C PRO A 130 -48.38 -0.66 -11.24
N SER A 131 -48.78 0.48 -10.66
CA SER A 131 -49.95 0.66 -9.81
C SER A 131 -51.21 0.15 -10.51
N ALA A 132 -51.82 -0.91 -9.98
CA ALA A 132 -53.15 -1.34 -10.41
C ALA A 132 -54.21 -0.47 -9.71
N GLY A 133 -54.68 0.55 -10.43
CA GLY A 133 -55.94 1.21 -10.14
C GLY A 133 -57.11 0.49 -10.81
N THR A 134 -58.19 0.31 -10.05
CA THR A 134 -59.62 0.27 -10.42
C THR A 134 -60.15 -0.79 -11.38
N THR A 135 -61.07 -1.64 -10.89
CA THR A 135 -62.49 -1.79 -11.29
C THR A 135 -63.14 -2.66 -10.18
N GLY A 136 -64.39 -2.58 -9.73
CA GLY A 136 -65.60 -1.86 -10.14
C GLY A 136 -66.81 -2.72 -9.74
N SER A 137 -67.82 -2.08 -9.14
CA SER A 137 -69.18 -2.57 -8.77
C SER A 137 -69.35 -3.36 -7.47
#